data_AF-A0A1J3F6W5-F1
#
_entry.id   AF-A0A1J3F6W5-F1
#
_cell.length_a   1.000
_cell.length_b   1.000
_cell.length_c   1.000
_cell.angle_alpha   90.00
_cell.angle_beta   90.00
_cell.angle_gamma   90.00
#
_symmetry.space_group_name_H-M   'P 1'
#
loop_
_entity.id
_entity.type
_entity.pdbx_description
1 polymer ?
#
loop_
_entity_poly.entity_id
_entity_poly.type
_entity_poly.pdbx_seq_one_letter_code
_entity_poly.pdbx_strand_id
1 'polypeptide(L)'
;RELYLAWVAWVCVWTSVLLILLSIFNACTIIKKFTRIAGELFGMLIAVLFLQEAIRGLISEFHAPERKTHDSGDSHFLWLYTNGLLAVIFSLGLVITALKSRRAKSWKYGFGSLRSFIGDYGVPLMVLFWSALSYTIP
;
A
#
# COMPACT_ATOMS: atom_id res chain seq x y z
N ARG A 1 17.48 5.91 19.61
CA ARG A 1 16.02 5.77 19.39
C ARG A 1 15.21 6.61 20.37
N GLU A 2 15.61 6.68 21.64
CA GLU A 2 15.01 7.50 22.72
C GLU A 2 14.69 8.96 22.32
N LEU A 3 15.61 9.66 21.65
CA LEU A 3 15.46 11.08 21.31
C LEU A 3 14.65 11.36 20.03
N TYR A 4 14.23 10.33 19.28
CA TYR A 4 13.50 10.53 18.02
C TYR A 4 12.11 11.13 18.26
N LEU A 5 11.41 10.68 19.29
CA LEU A 5 10.09 11.19 19.66
C LEU A 5 10.14 12.67 20.04
N ALA A 6 11.11 13.05 20.88
CA ALA A 6 11.32 14.44 21.28
C ALA A 6 11.71 15.32 20.07
N TRP A 7 12.55 14.79 19.18
CA TRP A 7 12.93 15.48 17.95
C TRP A 7 11.74 15.68 16.98
N VAL A 8 10.90 14.66 16.75
CA VAL A 8 9.68 14.78 15.93
C VAL A 8 8.71 15.78 16.55
N ALA A 9 8.56 15.78 17.87
CA ALA A 9 7.74 16.76 18.57
C ALA A 9 8.24 18.19 18.31
N TRP A 10 9.56 18.42 18.37
CA TRP A 10 10.15 19.71 18.07
C TRP A 10 9.96 20.13 16.60
N VAL A 11 10.12 19.20 15.64
CA VAL A 11 9.81 19.46 14.22
C VAL A 11 8.34 19.83 14.03
N CYS A 12 7.43 19.18 14.76
CA CYS A 12 5.99 19.47 14.71
C CYS A 12 5.66 20.87 15.25
N VAL A 13 6.32 21.31 16.34
CA VAL A 13 6.18 22.67 16.88
C VAL A 13 6.53 23.72 15.81
N TRP A 14 7.68 23.58 15.15
CA TRP A 14 8.06 24.50 14.06
C TRP A 14 7.10 24.45 12.88
N THR A 15 6.64 23.26 12.50
CA THR A 15 5.67 23.10 11.42
C THR A 15 4.35 23.81 11.74
N SER A 16 3.86 23.70 12.98
CA SER A 16 2.64 24.38 13.45
C SER A 16 2.80 25.90 13.41
N VAL A 17 3.92 26.44 13.92
CA VAL A 17 4.22 27.88 13.88
C VAL A 17 4.24 28.40 12.43
N LEU A 18 4.88 27.68 11.51
CA LEU A 18 4.90 28.03 10.10
C LEU A 18 3.49 28.00 9.49
N LEU A 19 2.69 26.97 9.76
CA LEU A 19 1.31 26.88 9.26
C LEU A 19 0.42 28.04 9.75
N ILE A 20 0.55 28.44 11.03
CA ILE A 20 -0.16 29.59 11.59
C ILE A 20 0.26 30.88 10.87
N LEU A 21 1.57 31.07 10.69
CA LEU A 21 2.12 32.23 10.00
C LEU A 21 1.60 32.31 8.55
N LEU A 22 1.66 31.22 7.79
CA LEU A 22 1.14 31.14 6.42
C LEU A 22 -0.37 31.41 6.35
N SER A 23 -1.13 30.99 7.37
CA SER A 23 -2.57 31.23 7.46
C SER A 23 -2.88 32.72 7.68
N ILE A 24 -2.16 33.40 8.58
CA ILE A 24 -2.31 34.84 8.83
C ILE A 24 -2.01 35.65 7.55
N PHE A 25 -0.98 35.27 6.79
CA PHE A 25 -0.62 35.92 5.52
C PHE A 25 -1.50 35.51 4.32
N ASN A 26 -2.57 34.73 4.54
CA ASN A 26 -3.48 34.22 3.50
C ASN A 26 -2.76 33.53 2.32
N ALA A 27 -1.65 32.83 2.62
CA ALA A 27 -0.85 32.13 1.62
C ALA A 27 -1.62 30.99 0.94
N CYS A 28 -2.75 30.56 1.50
CA CYS A 28 -3.67 29.59 0.89
C CYS A 28 -4.16 30.03 -0.51
N THR A 29 -4.11 31.33 -0.84
CA THR A 29 -4.44 31.82 -2.19
C THR A 29 -3.45 31.28 -3.26
N ILE A 30 -2.22 30.92 -2.88
CA ILE A 30 -1.19 30.37 -3.78
C ILE A 30 -1.63 29.03 -4.39
N ILE A 31 -2.46 28.24 -3.70
CA ILE A 31 -2.89 26.93 -4.23
C ILE A 31 -3.71 27.06 -5.52
N LYS A 32 -4.40 28.18 -5.73
CA LYS A 32 -5.13 28.47 -6.97
C LYS A 32 -4.21 28.70 -8.16
N LYS A 33 -2.94 29.04 -7.91
CA LYS A 33 -1.90 29.15 -8.95
C LYS A 33 -1.28 27.79 -9.28
N PHE A 34 -1.51 26.76 -8.46
CA PHE A 34 -1.00 25.43 -8.75
C PHE A 34 -1.72 24.89 -9.99
N THR A 35 -0.94 24.67 -11.05
CA THR A 35 -1.49 24.28 -12.34
C THR A 35 -1.99 22.85 -12.30
N ARG A 36 -3.01 22.55 -13.11
CA ARG A 36 -3.51 21.18 -13.31
C ARG A 36 -2.37 20.21 -13.66
N ILE A 37 -1.41 20.66 -14.46
CA ILE A 37 -0.22 19.89 -14.84
C ILE A 37 0.61 19.48 -13.62
N ALA A 38 0.84 20.40 -12.69
CA ALA A 38 1.60 20.11 -11.48
C ALA A 38 0.86 19.10 -10.58
N GLY A 39 -0.47 19.16 -10.51
CA GLY A 39 -1.29 18.18 -9.79
C GLY A 39 -1.23 16.79 -10.41
N GLU A 40 -1.33 16.69 -11.74
CA GLU A 40 -1.22 15.41 -12.47
C GLU A 40 0.18 14.79 -12.32
N LEU A 41 1.25 15.60 -12.39
CA LEU A 41 2.63 15.14 -12.16
C LEU A 41 2.87 14.67 -10.73
N PHE A 42 2.35 15.38 -9.73
CA PHE A 42 2.48 14.98 -8.33
C PHE A 42 1.74 13.66 -8.05
N GLY A 43 0.54 13.49 -8.61
CA GLY A 43 -0.20 12.23 -8.54
C GLY A 43 0.55 11.06 -9.20
N MET A 44 1.16 11.29 -10.37
CA MET A 44 2.01 10.31 -11.03
C MET A 44 3.22 9.93 -10.18
N LEU A 45 3.90 10.91 -9.58
CA LEU A 45 5.07 10.68 -8.73
C LEU A 45 4.73 9.78 -7.54
N ILE A 46 3.62 10.08 -6.83
CA ILE A 46 3.15 9.25 -5.72
C ILE A 46 2.85 7.82 -6.19
N ALA A 47 2.17 7.66 -7.33
CA ALA A 47 1.86 6.34 -7.86
C ALA A 47 3.12 5.52 -8.20
N VAL A 48 4.14 6.16 -8.79
CA VAL A 48 5.43 5.50 -9.10
C VAL A 48 6.17 5.12 -7.82
N LEU A 49 6.23 6.00 -6.83
CA LEU A 49 6.88 5.71 -5.54
C LEU A 49 6.18 4.55 -4.82
N PHE A 50 4.84 4.53 -4.79
CA PHE A 50 4.11 3.39 -4.21
C PHE A 50 4.35 2.09 -4.96
N LEU A 51 4.42 2.13 -6.30
CA LEU A 51 4.73 0.93 -7.09
C LEU A 51 6.15 0.43 -6.80
N GLN A 52 7.12 1.34 -6.64
CA GLN A 52 8.49 0.98 -6.28
C GLN A 52 8.56 0.33 -4.89
N GLU A 53 7.89 0.90 -3.89
CA GLU A 53 7.86 0.32 -2.54
C GLU A 53 7.15 -1.04 -2.52
N ALA A 54 6.09 -1.22 -3.32
CA ALA A 54 5.43 -2.52 -3.46
C ALA A 54 6.37 -3.58 -4.07
N ILE A 55 7.17 -3.21 -5.08
CA ILE A 55 8.18 -4.11 -5.67
C ILE A 55 9.30 -4.42 -4.66
N ARG A 56 9.77 -3.43 -3.89
CA ARG A 56 10.77 -3.64 -2.82
C ARG A 56 10.26 -4.60 -1.74
N GLY A 57 9.01 -4.43 -1.30
CA GLY A 57 8.36 -5.33 -0.36
C GLY A 57 8.29 -6.76 -0.89
N LEU A 58 7.94 -6.92 -2.17
CA LEU A 58 7.90 -8.24 -2.82
C LEU A 58 9.29 -8.89 -2.89
N ILE A 59 10.33 -8.13 -3.21
CA ILE A 59 11.72 -8.63 -3.23
C ILE A 59 12.21 -9.00 -1.82
N SER A 60 11.76 -8.30 -0.76
CA SER A 60 12.16 -8.62 0.61
C SER A 60 11.67 -10.00 1.08
N GLU A 61 10.54 -10.49 0.55
CA GLU A 61 10.02 -11.83 0.84
C GLU A 61 10.92 -12.95 0.31
N PHE A 62 11.72 -12.67 -0.73
CA PHE A 62 12.74 -13.58 -1.24
C PHE A 62 14.03 -13.58 -0.42
N HIS A 63 14.18 -12.73 0.60
CA HIS A 63 15.42 -12.56 1.36
C HIS A 63 15.29 -12.79 2.87
N ALA A 64 14.12 -13.17 3.40
CA ALA A 64 13.90 -13.33 4.85
C ALA A 64 14.28 -14.74 5.36
N PRO A 65 15.14 -14.90 6.41
CA PRO A 65 15.24 -14.00 7.57
C PRO A 65 16.68 -13.59 8.04
N GLU A 66 16.90 -12.29 8.26
CA GLU A 66 18.03 -11.77 9.08
C GLU A 66 17.81 -11.94 10.61
N ARG A 67 16.73 -12.62 11.06
CA ARG A 67 16.31 -12.58 12.47
C ARG A 67 15.97 -13.90 13.15
N LYS A 68 16.31 -15.05 12.59
CA LYS A 68 16.30 -16.33 13.33
C LYS A 68 17.57 -17.13 13.03
N THR A 69 18.41 -17.15 14.06
CA THR A 69 19.68 -17.84 14.20
C THR A 69 19.59 -19.33 13.87
N HIS A 70 20.58 -19.81 13.10
CA HIS A 70 21.09 -21.18 12.99
C HIS A 70 20.07 -22.34 13.05
N ASP A 71 19.64 -22.84 11.89
CA ASP A 71 19.67 -24.28 11.66
C ASP A 71 19.84 -24.62 10.16
N SER A 72 20.29 -25.83 9.93
CA SER A 72 21.16 -26.32 8.85
C SER A 72 20.45 -26.65 7.52
N GLY A 73 21.16 -26.41 6.39
CA GLY A 73 21.14 -27.23 5.16
C GLY A 73 19.91 -27.15 4.24
N ASP A 74 20.13 -26.88 2.95
CA ASP A 74 19.31 -27.01 1.71
C ASP A 74 17.81 -26.64 1.73
N SER A 75 17.06 -27.03 2.76
CA SER A 75 15.68 -26.67 3.06
C SER A 75 15.42 -25.17 3.21
N HIS A 76 16.41 -24.38 3.62
CA HIS A 76 16.27 -22.92 3.75
C HIS A 76 16.10 -22.22 2.40
N PHE A 77 16.85 -22.65 1.37
CA PHE A 77 16.74 -22.08 0.02
C PHE A 77 15.40 -22.44 -0.62
N LEU A 78 14.94 -23.68 -0.44
CA LEU A 78 13.63 -24.13 -0.91
C LEU A 78 12.52 -23.32 -0.24
N TRP A 79 12.56 -23.14 1.08
CA TRP A 79 11.55 -22.37 1.82
C TRP A 79 11.51 -20.89 1.42
N LEU A 80 12.68 -20.27 1.26
CA LEU A 80 12.82 -18.89 0.81
C LEU A 80 12.27 -18.68 -0.61
N TYR A 81 12.57 -19.62 -1.52
CA TYR A 81 12.06 -19.61 -2.88
C TYR A 81 10.55 -19.83 -2.93
N THR A 82 10.03 -20.78 -2.16
CA THR A 82 8.59 -21.05 -2.06
C THR A 82 7.84 -19.86 -1.47
N ASN A 83 8.36 -19.23 -0.40
CA ASN A 83 7.75 -18.04 0.20
C ASN A 83 7.71 -16.86 -0.78
N GLY A 84 8.83 -16.57 -1.45
CA GLY A 84 8.88 -15.50 -2.45
C GLY A 84 7.94 -15.76 -3.64
N LEU A 85 7.89 -17.00 -4.16
CA LEU A 85 6.97 -17.36 -5.24
C LEU A 85 5.50 -17.22 -4.80
N LEU A 86 5.16 -17.66 -3.59
CA LEU A 86 3.82 -17.53 -3.02
C LEU A 86 3.43 -16.05 -2.85
N ALA A 87 4.37 -15.20 -2.41
CA ALA A 87 4.18 -13.76 -2.30
C ALA A 87 3.88 -13.12 -3.66
N VAL A 88 4.55 -13.53 -4.74
CA VAL A 88 4.28 -13.06 -6.11
C VAL A 88 2.87 -13.48 -6.54
N ILE A 89 2.51 -14.75 -6.32
CA ILE A 89 1.20 -15.30 -6.69
C ILE A 89 0.07 -14.57 -5.95
N PHE A 90 0.20 -14.37 -4.63
CA PHE A 90 -0.80 -13.65 -3.85
C PHE A 90 -0.89 -12.17 -4.19
N SER A 91 0.25 -11.50 -4.43
CA SER A 91 0.26 -10.09 -4.83
C SER A 91 -0.44 -9.89 -6.18
N LEU A 92 -0.09 -10.68 -7.20
CA LEU A 92 -0.72 -10.63 -8.51
C LEU A 92 -2.19 -11.04 -8.45
N GLY A 93 -2.50 -12.10 -7.70
CA GLY A 93 -3.85 -12.57 -7.46
C GLY A 93 -4.74 -11.49 -6.85
N LEU A 94 -4.27 -10.83 -5.79
CA LEU A 94 -4.96 -9.74 -5.13
C LEU A 94 -5.17 -8.55 -6.06
N VAL A 95 -4.14 -8.12 -6.81
CA VAL A 95 -4.26 -7.00 -7.75
C VAL A 95 -5.28 -7.30 -8.85
N ILE A 96 -5.20 -8.47 -9.49
CA ILE A 96 -6.11 -8.85 -10.58
C ILE A 96 -7.55 -8.95 -10.07
N THR A 97 -7.77 -9.63 -8.94
CA THR A 97 -9.10 -9.81 -8.36
C THR A 97 -9.68 -8.49 -7.83
N ALA A 98 -8.88 -7.62 -7.21
CA ALA A 98 -9.31 -6.29 -6.77
C ALA A 98 -9.71 -5.39 -7.95
N LEU A 99 -8.93 -5.42 -9.05
CA LEU A 99 -9.26 -4.68 -10.27
C LEU A 99 -10.54 -5.21 -10.93
N LYS A 100 -10.74 -6.54 -10.95
CA LYS A 100 -11.97 -7.18 -11.41
C LYS A 100 -13.16 -6.81 -10.53
N SER A 101 -12.99 -6.80 -9.20
CA SER A 101 -14.03 -6.40 -8.25
C SER A 101 -14.45 -4.94 -8.43
N ARG A 102 -13.49 -4.04 -8.69
CA ARG A 102 -13.80 -2.63 -8.99
C ARG A 102 -14.56 -2.45 -10.30
N ARG A 103 -14.29 -3.31 -11.30
CA ARG A 103 -15.03 -3.37 -12.58
C ARG A 103 -16.36 -4.12 -12.47
N ALA A 104 -16.63 -4.82 -11.37
CA ALA A 104 -17.87 -5.58 -11.18
C ALA A 104 -19.13 -4.69 -11.06
N LYS A 105 -18.97 -3.37 -10.86
CA LYS A 105 -20.09 -2.41 -10.89
C LYS A 105 -20.86 -2.42 -12.22
N SER A 106 -20.22 -2.75 -13.35
CA SER A 106 -20.85 -2.78 -14.68
C SER A 106 -21.38 -4.16 -15.09
N TRP A 107 -21.32 -5.17 -14.22
CA TRP A 107 -21.72 -6.52 -14.59
C TRP A 107 -23.26 -6.64 -14.64
N LYS A 108 -23.78 -7.12 -15.78
CA LYS A 108 -25.23 -7.21 -16.07
C LYS A 108 -25.95 -8.40 -15.40
N TYR A 109 -25.23 -9.33 -14.75
CA TYR A 109 -25.75 -10.63 -14.32
C TYR A 109 -25.85 -10.85 -12.79
N GLY A 110 -25.83 -9.79 -11.97
CA GLY A 110 -25.88 -9.91 -10.49
C GLY A 110 -27.14 -9.32 -9.83
N PHE A 111 -27.60 -9.93 -8.72
CA PHE A 111 -28.62 -9.35 -7.83
C PHE A 111 -28.21 -7.94 -7.37
N GLY A 112 -29.13 -6.98 -7.45
CA GLY A 112 -28.82 -5.54 -7.30
C GLY A 112 -28.13 -5.15 -5.98
N SER A 113 -28.48 -5.80 -4.86
CA SER A 113 -27.92 -5.53 -3.53
C SER A 113 -26.49 -6.08 -3.38
N LEU A 114 -26.26 -7.35 -3.75
CA LEU A 114 -24.93 -7.98 -3.74
C LEU A 114 -23.95 -7.25 -4.68
N ARG A 115 -24.41 -6.76 -5.83
CA ARG A 115 -23.61 -5.98 -6.77
C ARG A 115 -23.14 -4.64 -6.17
N SER A 116 -24.00 -3.95 -5.42
CA SER A 116 -23.60 -2.71 -4.74
C SER A 116 -22.57 -2.99 -3.66
N PHE A 117 -22.79 -4.03 -2.86
CA PHE A 117 -21.86 -4.43 -1.80
C PHE A 117 -20.47 -4.79 -2.35
N ILE A 118 -20.38 -5.61 -3.40
CA ILE A 118 -19.11 -6.00 -4.04
C ILE A 118 -18.46 -4.81 -4.77
N GLY A 119 -19.27 -3.89 -5.30
CA GLY A 119 -18.80 -2.68 -5.96
C GLY A 119 -18.22 -1.64 -5.01
N ASP A 120 -18.75 -1.53 -3.80
CA ASP A 120 -18.36 -0.55 -2.79
C ASP A 120 -17.27 -1.10 -1.84
N TYR A 121 -17.31 -2.41 -1.53
CA TYR A 121 -16.34 -3.10 -0.65
C TYR A 121 -15.39 -4.05 -1.39
N GLY A 122 -15.25 -3.94 -2.71
CA GLY A 122 -14.50 -4.90 -3.50
C GLY A 122 -13.04 -5.06 -3.08
N VAL A 123 -12.32 -3.96 -2.82
CA VAL A 123 -10.93 -4.01 -2.37
C VAL A 123 -10.78 -4.67 -0.99
N PRO A 124 -11.48 -4.23 0.08
CA PRO A 124 -11.36 -4.87 1.39
C PRO A 124 -11.84 -6.32 1.40
N LEU A 125 -12.87 -6.68 0.63
CA LEU A 125 -13.33 -8.07 0.52
C LEU A 125 -12.27 -8.97 -0.11
N MET A 126 -11.57 -8.50 -1.15
CA MET A 126 -10.47 -9.25 -1.75
C MET A 126 -9.28 -9.39 -0.80
N VAL A 127 -8.98 -8.37 0.00
CA VAL A 127 -7.95 -8.48 1.05
C VAL A 127 -8.32 -9.59 2.03
N LEU A 128 -9.55 -9.60 2.57
CA LEU A 128 -10.01 -10.65 3.50
C LEU A 128 -9.93 -12.04 2.86
N PHE A 129 -10.35 -12.17 1.60
CA PHE A 129 -10.33 -13.43 0.87
C PHE A 129 -8.90 -13.97 0.70
N TRP A 130 -7.97 -13.14 0.22
CA TRP A 130 -6.57 -13.56 0.00
C TRP A 130 -5.82 -13.78 1.32
N SER A 131 -6.13 -13.00 2.37
CA SER A 131 -5.58 -13.26 3.70
C SER A 131 -6.07 -14.60 4.26
N ALA A 132 -7.37 -14.91 4.15
CA ALA A 132 -7.90 -16.20 4.59
C ALA A 132 -7.26 -17.37 3.82
N LEU A 133 -7.10 -17.23 2.50
CA LEU A 133 -6.44 -18.23 1.66
C LEU A 133 -4.98 -18.44 2.07
N SER A 134 -4.25 -17.36 2.36
CA SER A 134 -2.87 -17.41 2.87
C SER A 134 -2.76 -18.19 4.18
N TYR A 135 -3.71 -18.02 5.12
CA TYR A 135 -3.73 -18.77 6.39
C TYR A 135 -4.12 -20.25 6.23
N THR A 136 -4.84 -20.62 5.16
CA THR A 136 -5.22 -22.02 4.91
C THR A 136 -4.12 -22.86 4.25
N ILE A 137 -3.12 -22.22 3.64
CA ILE A 137 -1.97 -22.91 3.05
C ILE A 137 -0.91 -23.05 4.17
N PRO A 138 -0.60 -24.28 4.61
CA PRO A 138 0.38 -24.53 5.66
C PRO A 138 1.82 -24.24 5.22
#